data_AF-A0A963M7K6-F1
#
_entry.id   AF-A0A963M7K6-F1
#
_cell.length_a   1.000
_cell.length_b   1.000
_cell.length_c   1.000
_cell.angle_alpha   90.00
_cell.angle_beta   90.00
_cell.angle_gamma   90.00
#
_symmetry.space_group_name_H-M   'P 1'
#
loop_
_entity.id
_entity.type
_entity.pdbx_description
1 polymer ?
#
loop_
_entity_poly.entity_id
_entity_poly.type
_entity_poly.pdbx_seq_one_letter_code
_entity_poly.pdbx_strand_id
1 'polypeptide(L)'
;MPNALTYQFIVVARPAGEHEILPAPESAAPALPAEALYTSELYLGQGGSFNEDDKLTATGTIGSERQTLRFRLPAQPAPSGLKLDPADRPGFMHLYGMRLADAAGATLWQWTPLEADRLAQAPQSGIVLQPPALPSGPFMLLLHGTDPWIELPIPKDALAQAAGGSLEVDAGWPMSADFLALSGVAQQKIWTAEQSARAARDDRDAFQARWQKTSQEAQSLSEQNTHLRMQKQTLLTHNNELSRQRDEALQLVHDIENSTVFRATRPIVHAKMRVDRLLGVGSARKPSTEAMPAQPLTPGDEPVDVIVPVYRGLDDTRRCIESVLASTCRTPWRLVVIDDASPEPEVSAWLQEVAAADSRI
;
A
#
# COMPACT_ATOMS: atom_id res chain seq x y z
N MET A 1 15.59 14.60 -6.00
CA MET A 1 15.44 15.91 -6.68
C MET A 1 14.11 16.52 -6.27
N PRO A 2 13.95 17.86 -6.14
CA PRO A 2 12.68 18.45 -5.75
C PRO A 2 11.69 18.43 -6.91
N ASN A 3 10.48 17.95 -6.63
CA ASN A 3 9.33 17.82 -7.54
C ASN A 3 8.93 19.19 -8.13
N ALA A 4 9.01 19.35 -9.44
CA ALA A 4 8.63 20.58 -10.15
C ALA A 4 7.15 20.56 -10.56
N LEU A 5 6.22 20.87 -9.63
CA LEU A 5 4.80 21.09 -9.99
C LEU A 5 4.11 22.24 -9.23
N THR A 6 4.84 23.21 -8.68
CA THR A 6 4.20 24.44 -8.18
C THR A 6 5.12 25.64 -8.34
N TYR A 7 4.90 26.44 -9.38
CA TYR A 7 5.41 27.80 -9.43
C TYR A 7 4.37 28.70 -8.79
N GLN A 8 4.67 29.22 -7.59
CA GLN A 8 3.87 30.29 -6.99
C GLN A 8 4.49 31.63 -7.38
N PHE A 9 3.81 32.37 -8.25
CA PHE A 9 4.15 33.76 -8.49
C PHE A 9 3.43 34.62 -7.45
N ILE A 10 4.21 35.29 -6.60
CA ILE A 10 3.69 36.32 -5.70
C ILE A 10 3.96 37.66 -6.38
N VAL A 11 2.90 38.31 -6.84
CA VAL A 11 2.99 39.65 -7.44
C VAL A 11 2.45 40.65 -6.43
N VAL A 12 3.25 41.68 -6.14
CA VAL A 12 2.81 42.85 -5.39
C VAL A 12 2.67 43.99 -6.39
N ALA A 13 1.44 44.44 -6.62
CA ALA A 13 1.16 45.61 -7.42
C ALA A 13 0.77 46.77 -6.51
N ARG A 14 1.20 47.98 -6.88
CA ARG A 14 0.70 49.23 -6.32
C ARG A 14 0.29 50.16 -7.46
N PRO A 15 -0.63 51.11 -7.20
CA PRO A 15 -0.90 52.19 -8.14
C PRO A 15 0.40 52.96 -8.45
N ALA A 16 0.60 53.31 -9.71
CA ALA A 16 1.62 54.28 -10.08
C ALA A 16 1.25 55.66 -9.51
N GLY A 17 2.23 56.42 -9.02
CA GLY A 17 1.98 57.80 -8.61
C GLY A 17 1.56 58.67 -9.81
N GLU A 18 0.83 59.77 -9.57
CA GLU A 18 0.30 60.67 -10.62
C GLU A 18 1.34 61.20 -11.63
N HIS A 19 2.64 61.07 -11.33
CA HIS A 19 3.75 61.51 -12.18
C HIS A 19 4.87 60.46 -12.31
N GLU A 20 4.61 59.20 -11.95
CA GLU A 20 5.59 58.13 -12.06
C GLU A 20 5.72 57.65 -13.51
N ILE A 21 6.87 57.92 -14.13
CA ILE A 21 7.18 57.44 -15.48
C ILE A 21 7.57 55.97 -15.35
N LEU A 22 6.66 55.08 -15.75
CA LEU A 22 6.95 53.65 -15.84
C LEU A 22 7.95 53.40 -16.97
N PRO A 23 8.97 52.56 -16.77
CA PRO A 23 9.86 52.16 -17.86
C PRO A 23 9.02 51.53 -18.96
N ALA A 24 9.21 51.99 -20.20
CA ALA A 24 8.63 51.33 -21.36
C ALA A 24 9.09 49.87 -21.33
N PRO A 25 8.19 48.89 -21.56
CA PRO A 25 8.61 47.50 -21.65
C PRO A 25 9.73 47.43 -22.69
N GLU A 26 10.87 46.83 -22.32
CA GLU A 26 11.96 46.56 -23.26
C GLU A 26 11.33 45.94 -24.51
N SER A 27 11.62 46.56 -25.67
CA SER A 27 11.09 46.20 -26.99
C SER A 27 10.72 44.74 -27.03
N ALA A 28 9.42 44.44 -27.14
CA ALA A 28 8.91 43.08 -27.17
C ALA A 28 9.84 42.25 -28.07
N ALA A 29 10.63 41.37 -27.45
CA ALA A 29 11.30 40.32 -28.19
C ALA A 29 10.23 39.72 -29.11
N PRO A 30 10.53 39.45 -30.40
CA PRO A 30 9.54 38.90 -31.30
C PRO A 30 8.85 37.79 -30.55
N ALA A 31 7.53 37.92 -30.34
CA ALA A 31 6.79 36.99 -29.52
C ALA A 31 7.12 35.61 -30.09
N LEU A 32 7.94 34.84 -29.36
CA LEU A 32 8.19 33.47 -29.71
C LEU A 32 6.80 32.89 -29.89
N PRO A 33 6.47 32.26 -31.03
CA PRO A 33 5.15 31.66 -31.18
C PRO A 33 4.94 30.84 -29.92
N ALA A 34 3.86 31.14 -29.19
CA ALA A 34 3.54 30.51 -27.92
C ALA A 34 3.08 29.07 -28.23
N GLU A 35 4.00 28.27 -28.73
CA GLU A 35 3.82 26.86 -28.99
C GLU A 35 3.83 26.19 -27.63
N ALA A 36 2.71 25.57 -27.28
CA ALA A 36 2.68 24.68 -26.14
C ALA A 36 3.55 23.47 -26.49
N LEU A 37 4.54 23.15 -25.65
CA LEU A 37 5.48 22.06 -25.86
C LEU A 37 5.23 20.94 -24.85
N TYR A 38 5.62 19.72 -25.19
CA TYR A 38 5.74 18.58 -24.29
C TYR A 38 7.12 17.96 -24.42
N THR A 39 7.58 17.29 -23.36
CA THR A 39 8.86 16.57 -23.35
C THR A 39 8.61 15.09 -23.39
N SER A 40 9.22 14.38 -24.33
CA SER A 40 9.27 12.92 -24.37
C SER A 40 10.66 12.45 -23.95
N GLU A 41 10.72 11.36 -23.18
CA GLU A 41 11.97 10.80 -22.68
C GLU A 41 12.17 9.37 -23.19
N LEU A 42 13.41 9.01 -23.47
CA LEU A 42 13.82 7.66 -23.86
C LEU A 42 14.89 7.16 -22.90
N TYR A 43 14.52 6.16 -22.10
CA TYR A 43 15.40 5.50 -21.15
C TYR A 43 16.18 4.38 -21.83
N LEU A 44 17.48 4.35 -21.59
CA LEU A 44 18.41 3.38 -22.16
C LEU A 44 18.67 2.28 -21.12
N GLY A 45 18.17 1.07 -21.39
CA GLY A 45 18.35 -0.05 -20.47
C GLY A 45 19.78 -0.56 -20.45
N GLN A 46 20.35 -0.77 -19.27
CA GLN A 46 21.65 -1.43 -19.06
C GLN A 46 21.47 -2.68 -18.19
N GLY A 47 21.96 -3.83 -18.66
CA GLY A 47 21.83 -5.10 -17.95
C GLY A 47 20.39 -5.53 -17.64
N GLY A 48 19.40 -5.06 -18.42
CA GLY A 48 17.98 -5.32 -18.17
C GLY A 48 17.31 -4.42 -17.13
N SER A 49 17.97 -3.33 -16.71
CA SER A 49 17.43 -2.31 -15.81
C SER A 49 17.46 -0.93 -16.46
N PHE A 50 16.54 -0.05 -16.07
CA PHE A 50 16.49 1.35 -16.53
C PHE A 50 16.88 2.28 -15.38
N ASN A 51 17.73 3.27 -15.67
CA ASN A 51 18.20 4.26 -14.70
C ASN A 51 17.81 5.68 -15.16
N GLU A 52 17.55 6.58 -14.20
CA GLU A 52 17.22 7.99 -14.45
C GLU A 52 18.37 8.78 -15.10
N ASP A 53 19.61 8.42 -14.78
CA ASP A 53 20.79 9.09 -15.35
C ASP A 53 21.00 8.74 -16.84
N ASP A 54 20.40 7.64 -17.30
CA ASP A 54 20.61 7.07 -18.63
C ASP A 54 19.36 7.32 -19.52
N LYS A 55 19.01 8.59 -19.72
CA LYS A 55 17.89 9.00 -20.57
C LYS A 55 18.24 10.08 -21.58
N LEU A 56 17.48 10.07 -22.67
CA LEU A 56 17.53 11.05 -23.74
C LEU A 56 16.19 11.78 -23.79
N THR A 57 16.20 13.05 -24.16
CA THR A 57 14.98 13.85 -24.27
C THR A 57 14.77 14.35 -25.68
N ALA A 58 13.51 14.44 -26.08
CA ALA A 58 13.08 15.11 -27.29
C ALA A 58 11.86 15.99 -26.97
N THR A 59 11.79 17.17 -27.57
CA THR A 59 10.68 18.10 -27.39
C THR A 59 9.73 18.00 -28.56
N GLY A 60 8.43 17.88 -28.28
CA GLY A 60 7.38 17.94 -29.29
C GLY A 60 6.46 19.15 -29.09
N THR A 61 5.79 19.54 -30.17
CA THR A 61 4.82 20.65 -30.20
C THR A 61 3.40 20.13 -30.06
N ILE A 62 2.66 20.66 -29.09
CA ILE A 62 1.23 20.43 -28.89
C ILE A 62 0.44 21.18 -29.98
N GLY A 63 -0.56 20.52 -30.54
CA GLY A 63 -1.35 21.03 -31.67
C GLY A 63 -0.80 20.62 -33.04
N SER A 64 0.42 20.07 -33.11
CA SER A 64 0.95 19.50 -34.34
C SER A 64 0.29 18.14 -34.63
N GLU A 65 -0.36 18.02 -35.79
CA GLU A 65 -1.00 16.76 -36.21
C GLU A 65 0.02 15.63 -36.40
N ARG A 66 1.23 15.95 -36.87
CA ARG A 66 2.30 14.97 -37.07
C ARG A 66 3.67 15.63 -37.04
N GLN A 67 4.59 15.02 -36.31
CA GLN A 67 5.99 15.42 -36.13
C GLN A 67 6.85 14.19 -35.86
N THR A 68 8.17 14.31 -36.04
CA THR A 68 9.12 13.24 -35.75
C THR A 68 10.00 13.65 -34.57
N LEU A 69 9.88 12.92 -33.46
CA LEU A 69 10.79 13.04 -32.33
C LEU A 69 11.99 12.14 -32.59
N ARG A 70 13.21 12.68 -32.47
CA ARG A 70 14.45 11.95 -32.75
C ARG A 70 15.33 11.89 -31.51
N PHE A 71 15.63 10.68 -31.07
CA PHE A 71 16.56 10.39 -29.97
C PHE A 71 17.86 9.82 -30.55
N ARG A 72 18.98 10.53 -30.36
CA ARG A 72 20.30 10.07 -30.82
C ARG A 72 20.95 9.19 -29.75
N LEU A 73 21.21 7.93 -30.09
CA LEU A 73 21.78 6.97 -29.16
C LEU A 73 23.29 7.21 -28.99
N PRO A 74 23.85 6.97 -27.78
CA PRO A 74 25.28 7.08 -27.56
C PRO A 74 26.05 6.04 -28.37
N ALA A 75 27.30 6.36 -28.72
CA ALA A 75 28.15 5.49 -29.53
C ALA A 75 28.46 4.14 -28.84
N GLN A 76 28.61 4.13 -27.51
CA GLN A 76 28.74 2.94 -26.66
C GLN A 76 28.33 3.29 -25.21
N PRO A 77 27.89 2.31 -24.39
CA PRO A 77 27.54 0.94 -24.78
C PRO A 77 26.21 0.89 -25.55
N ALA A 78 26.00 -0.17 -26.33
CA ALA A 78 24.70 -0.43 -26.95
C ALA A 78 23.63 -0.65 -25.86
N PRO A 79 22.41 -0.09 -25.99
CA PRO A 79 21.36 -0.32 -25.00
C PRO A 79 20.90 -1.78 -25.02
N SER A 80 20.56 -2.32 -23.86
CA SER A 80 19.97 -3.66 -23.72
C SER A 80 18.44 -3.67 -23.83
N GLY A 81 17.82 -2.49 -23.76
CA GLY A 81 16.39 -2.24 -23.93
C GLY A 81 16.13 -0.74 -24.10
N LEU A 82 14.97 -0.36 -24.63
CA LEU A 82 14.53 1.03 -24.76
C LEU A 82 13.14 1.18 -24.15
N LYS A 83 12.98 2.15 -23.25
CA LYS A 83 11.68 2.50 -22.65
C LYS A 83 11.33 3.94 -23.00
N LEU A 84 10.18 4.13 -23.63
CA LEU A 84 9.69 5.43 -24.06
C LEU A 84 8.69 5.97 -23.03
N ASP A 85 8.94 7.16 -22.54
CA ASP A 85 7.93 8.04 -21.95
C ASP A 85 7.42 8.99 -23.05
N PRO A 86 6.19 8.80 -23.55
CA PRO A 86 5.68 9.59 -24.66
C PRO A 86 5.53 11.08 -24.34
N ALA A 87 5.23 11.45 -23.09
CA ALA A 87 5.12 12.85 -22.67
C ALA A 87 5.10 13.06 -21.16
N ASP A 88 5.67 14.19 -20.75
CA ASP A 88 5.67 14.78 -19.39
C ASP A 88 4.29 15.18 -18.82
N ARG A 89 3.20 14.85 -19.52
CA ARG A 89 1.85 15.24 -19.13
C ARG A 89 0.77 14.29 -19.64
N PRO A 90 -0.37 14.20 -18.94
CA PRO A 90 -1.55 13.49 -19.42
C PRO A 90 -2.09 14.07 -20.73
N GLY A 91 -2.61 13.22 -21.62
CA GLY A 91 -2.86 13.60 -23.00
C GLY A 91 -3.44 12.50 -23.89
N PHE A 92 -4.02 12.88 -25.02
CA PHE A 92 -4.07 11.99 -26.18
C PHE A 92 -2.91 12.26 -27.11
N MET A 93 -2.22 11.21 -27.51
CA MET A 93 -1.14 11.25 -28.48
C MET A 93 -1.46 10.27 -29.62
N HIS A 94 -1.22 10.72 -30.84
CA HIS A 94 -1.23 9.86 -32.02
C HIS A 94 0.18 9.32 -32.24
N LEU A 95 0.28 8.03 -32.53
CA LEU A 95 1.50 7.35 -32.93
C LEU A 95 1.30 6.82 -34.35
N TYR A 96 2.18 7.24 -35.25
CA TYR A 96 2.13 6.88 -36.66
C TYR A 96 3.19 5.86 -37.05
N GLY A 97 4.27 5.75 -36.26
CA GLY A 97 5.31 4.75 -36.49
C GLY A 97 6.55 5.02 -35.65
N MET A 98 7.42 4.02 -35.58
CA MET A 98 8.73 4.14 -34.93
C MET A 98 9.80 3.47 -35.79
N ARG A 99 11.02 4.01 -35.78
CA ARG A 99 12.15 3.49 -36.55
C ARG A 99 13.44 3.45 -35.73
N LEU A 100 13.91 2.22 -35.54
CA LEU A 100 15.26 1.77 -35.18
C LEU A 100 16.29 2.02 -36.28
N ALA A 101 17.27 2.92 -36.16
CA ALA A 101 18.36 3.02 -37.14
C ALA A 101 19.77 2.93 -36.53
N ASP A 102 20.73 2.38 -37.27
CA ASP A 102 22.15 2.34 -36.90
C ASP A 102 22.87 3.68 -37.15
N ALA A 103 24.17 3.74 -36.84
CA ALA A 103 25.00 4.95 -37.06
C ALA A 103 25.13 5.37 -38.54
N ALA A 104 24.93 4.45 -39.48
CA ALA A 104 24.91 4.72 -40.92
C ALA A 104 23.52 5.12 -41.44
N GLY A 105 22.48 5.06 -40.58
CA GLY A 105 21.09 5.36 -40.91
C GLY A 105 20.29 4.18 -41.45
N ALA A 106 20.88 2.98 -41.51
CA ALA A 106 20.18 1.77 -41.95
C ALA A 106 19.15 1.34 -40.90
N THR A 107 17.96 0.94 -41.36
CA THR A 107 16.87 0.54 -40.47
C THR A 107 17.13 -0.84 -39.85
N LEU A 108 17.30 -0.87 -38.55
CA LEU A 108 17.46 -2.07 -37.72
C LEU A 108 16.11 -2.64 -37.25
N TRP A 109 15.13 -1.75 -37.03
CA TRP A 109 13.79 -2.12 -36.58
C TRP A 109 12.78 -1.06 -37.01
N GLN A 110 11.55 -1.47 -37.26
CA GLN A 110 10.44 -0.56 -37.53
C GLN A 110 9.18 -1.11 -36.90
N TRP A 111 8.33 -0.20 -36.42
CA TRP A 111 6.99 -0.51 -35.98
C TRP A 111 5.99 0.39 -36.69
N THR A 112 4.85 -0.20 -37.05
CA THR A 112 3.72 0.51 -37.66
C THR A 112 2.42 0.21 -36.90
N PRO A 113 1.38 1.05 -37.02
CA PRO A 113 0.07 0.79 -36.41
C PRO A 113 -0.57 -0.57 -36.80
N LEU A 114 -0.13 -1.18 -37.91
CA LEU A 114 -0.56 -2.52 -38.33
C LEU A 114 -0.03 -3.63 -37.42
N GLU A 115 1.03 -3.37 -36.66
CA GLU A 115 1.63 -4.27 -35.67
C GLU A 115 1.20 -3.93 -34.24
N ALA A 116 -0.05 -3.46 -34.10
CA ALA A 116 -0.67 -3.06 -32.83
C ALA A 116 -0.44 -4.07 -31.69
N ASP A 117 -0.62 -5.36 -31.98
CA ASP A 117 -0.52 -6.43 -30.98
C ASP A 117 0.85 -6.52 -30.32
N ARG A 118 1.93 -6.21 -31.05
CA ARG A 118 3.30 -6.24 -30.51
C ARG A 118 3.51 -5.16 -29.45
N LEU A 119 2.95 -3.98 -29.68
CA LEU A 119 3.04 -2.87 -28.74
C LEU A 119 2.07 -3.08 -27.57
N ALA A 120 0.88 -3.63 -27.84
CA ALA A 120 -0.14 -3.90 -26.81
C ALA A 120 0.29 -4.93 -25.75
N GLN A 121 1.18 -5.85 -26.11
CA GLN A 121 1.72 -6.87 -25.21
C GLN A 121 2.99 -6.41 -24.46
N ALA A 122 3.52 -5.24 -24.81
CA ALA A 122 4.73 -4.74 -24.19
C ALA A 122 4.47 -4.28 -22.74
N PRO A 123 5.45 -4.40 -21.83
CA PRO A 123 5.37 -3.79 -20.51
C PRO A 123 5.09 -2.29 -20.60
N GLN A 124 4.07 -1.82 -19.87
CA GLN A 124 3.66 -0.42 -19.87
C GLN A 124 2.96 -0.05 -18.56
N SER A 125 2.91 1.25 -18.26
CA SER A 125 2.13 1.83 -17.15
C SER A 125 1.61 3.20 -17.56
N GLY A 126 0.44 3.60 -17.04
CA GLY A 126 -0.13 4.93 -17.32
C GLY A 126 -0.53 5.18 -18.78
N ILE A 127 -0.64 4.14 -19.62
CA ILE A 127 -1.01 4.26 -21.03
C ILE A 127 -2.15 3.31 -21.35
N VAL A 128 -3.20 3.84 -21.98
CA VAL A 128 -4.22 3.03 -22.68
C VAL A 128 -3.97 3.12 -24.18
N LEU A 129 -3.80 1.97 -24.81
CA LEU A 129 -3.51 1.84 -26.23
C LEU A 129 -4.79 1.54 -27.00
N GLN A 130 -5.05 2.30 -28.06
CA GLN A 130 -6.20 2.12 -28.95
C GLN A 130 -5.69 1.99 -30.39
N PRO A 131 -5.70 0.76 -30.96
CA PRO A 131 -5.35 0.54 -32.35
C PRO A 131 -6.25 1.34 -33.31
N PRO A 132 -5.76 1.68 -34.51
CA PRO A 132 -6.53 2.47 -35.45
C PRO A 132 -7.79 1.71 -35.90
N ALA A 133 -8.94 2.40 -35.90
CA ALA A 133 -10.20 1.82 -36.36
C ALA A 133 -10.26 1.63 -37.89
N LEU A 134 -9.41 2.35 -38.62
CA LEU A 134 -9.26 2.29 -40.08
C LEU A 134 -7.77 2.06 -40.43
N PRO A 135 -7.44 1.35 -41.52
CA PRO A 135 -6.04 1.03 -41.87
C PRO A 135 -5.09 2.24 -41.98
N SER A 136 -5.60 3.42 -42.31
CA SER A 136 -4.84 4.67 -42.42
C SER A 136 -5.00 5.60 -41.21
N GLY A 137 -5.68 5.17 -40.15
CA GLY A 137 -5.89 5.95 -38.95
C GLY A 137 -4.65 5.98 -38.04
N PRO A 138 -4.57 6.96 -37.12
CA PRO A 138 -3.51 6.99 -36.12
C PRO A 138 -3.72 5.88 -35.08
N PHE A 139 -2.61 5.31 -34.59
CA PHE A 139 -2.64 4.55 -33.35
C PHE A 139 -2.75 5.52 -32.17
N MET A 140 -3.70 5.34 -31.27
CA MET A 140 -3.97 6.33 -30.22
C MET A 140 -3.48 5.87 -28.86
N LEU A 141 -2.82 6.78 -28.16
CA LEU A 141 -2.36 6.61 -26.78
C LEU A 141 -3.14 7.59 -25.92
N LEU A 142 -3.79 7.10 -24.87
CA LEU A 142 -4.26 7.91 -23.76
C LEU A 142 -3.24 7.81 -22.64
N LEU A 143 -2.55 8.92 -22.37
CA LEU A 143 -1.59 9.07 -21.28
C LEU A 143 -2.34 9.52 -20.03
N HIS A 144 -2.20 8.75 -18.95
CA HIS A 144 -2.84 9.01 -17.66
C HIS A 144 -1.92 8.67 -16.49
N GLY A 145 -2.27 9.17 -15.30
CA GLY A 145 -1.39 9.07 -14.14
C GLY A 145 -0.24 10.06 -14.20
N THR A 146 0.84 9.77 -13.47
CA THR A 146 1.98 10.69 -13.27
C THR A 146 3.25 10.26 -14.00
N ASP A 147 3.31 9.04 -14.54
CA ASP A 147 4.51 8.45 -15.17
C ASP A 147 4.10 7.44 -16.27
N PRO A 148 3.60 7.92 -17.42
CA PRO A 148 3.19 7.06 -18.53
C PRO A 148 4.41 6.54 -19.30
N TRP A 149 4.60 5.22 -19.37
CA TRP A 149 5.73 4.66 -20.11
C TRP A 149 5.38 3.34 -20.79
N ILE A 150 6.14 3.03 -21.85
CA ILE A 150 6.07 1.75 -22.58
C ILE A 150 7.47 1.26 -22.95
N GLU A 151 7.76 0.00 -22.69
CA GLU A 151 8.98 -0.65 -23.16
C GLU A 151 8.82 -1.02 -24.65
N LEU A 152 9.78 -0.65 -25.48
CA LEU A 152 9.68 -0.86 -26.92
C LEU A 152 10.03 -2.33 -27.26
N PRO A 153 9.18 -3.05 -28.02
CA PRO A 153 9.39 -4.47 -28.34
C PRO A 153 10.43 -4.67 -29.45
N ILE A 154 11.65 -4.19 -29.21
CA ILE A 154 12.76 -4.20 -30.15
C ILE A 154 13.60 -5.47 -29.92
N PRO A 155 13.88 -6.27 -30.98
CA PRO A 155 14.75 -7.43 -30.88
C PRO A 155 16.16 -7.10 -30.36
N LYS A 156 16.73 -8.00 -29.55
CA LYS A 156 18.05 -7.79 -28.91
C LYS A 156 19.21 -7.65 -29.91
N ASP A 157 19.11 -8.33 -31.04
CA ASP A 157 20.05 -8.26 -32.16
C ASP A 157 20.01 -6.91 -32.88
N ALA A 158 18.84 -6.29 -32.99
CA ALA A 158 18.70 -4.92 -33.46
C ALA A 158 19.30 -3.92 -32.45
N LEU A 159 19.00 -4.07 -31.16
CA LEU A 159 19.54 -3.20 -30.10
C LEU A 159 21.07 -3.26 -30.01
N ALA A 160 21.68 -4.44 -30.18
CA ALA A 160 23.13 -4.62 -30.18
C ALA A 160 23.85 -3.83 -31.29
N GLN A 161 23.16 -3.51 -32.38
CA GLN A 161 23.68 -2.76 -33.52
C GLN A 161 23.30 -1.27 -33.49
N ALA A 162 22.49 -0.84 -32.53
CA ALA A 162 21.92 0.50 -32.48
C ALA A 162 22.88 1.58 -31.93
N ALA A 163 24.06 1.18 -31.46
CA ALA A 163 25.04 2.09 -30.86
C ALA A 163 25.46 3.19 -31.86
N GLY A 164 25.36 4.46 -31.45
CA GLY A 164 25.61 5.63 -32.29
C GLY A 164 24.52 5.93 -33.33
N GLY A 165 23.44 5.15 -33.34
CA GLY A 165 22.28 5.33 -34.21
C GLY A 165 21.21 6.27 -33.64
N SER A 166 19.96 6.04 -34.02
CA SER A 166 18.84 6.85 -33.51
C SER A 166 17.52 6.08 -33.49
N LEU A 167 16.68 6.42 -32.51
CA LEU A 167 15.27 6.11 -32.53
C LEU A 167 14.48 7.33 -33.04
N GLU A 168 13.66 7.11 -34.05
CA GLU A 168 12.70 8.09 -34.56
C GLU A 168 11.28 7.65 -34.20
N VAL A 169 10.50 8.57 -33.65
CA VAL A 169 9.10 8.36 -33.25
C VAL A 169 8.24 9.37 -34.01
N ASP A 170 7.44 8.88 -34.96
CA ASP A 170 6.47 9.69 -35.67
C ASP A 170 5.18 9.78 -34.84
N ALA A 171 4.90 10.96 -34.32
CA ALA A 171 3.78 11.18 -33.41
C ALA A 171 3.03 12.48 -33.71
N GLY A 172 1.84 12.62 -33.15
CA GLY A 172 1.01 13.80 -33.22
C GLY A 172 0.39 14.09 -31.88
N TRP A 173 0.17 15.37 -31.57
CA TRP A 173 -0.56 15.77 -30.38
C TRP A 173 -1.68 16.71 -30.81
N PRO A 174 -2.84 16.19 -31.22
CA PRO A 174 -3.92 17.03 -31.71
C PRO A 174 -4.43 17.94 -30.58
N MET A 175 -4.68 19.21 -30.90
CA MET A 175 -5.46 20.09 -30.04
C MET A 175 -6.94 19.77 -30.25
N SER A 176 -7.47 18.69 -29.66
CA SER A 176 -8.88 18.37 -29.83
C SER A 176 -9.73 19.00 -28.72
N ALA A 177 -10.75 19.76 -29.12
CA ALA A 177 -11.73 20.35 -28.20
C ALA A 177 -12.50 19.27 -27.42
N ASP A 178 -12.78 18.14 -28.07
CA ASP A 178 -13.43 16.98 -27.45
C ASP A 178 -12.54 16.33 -26.36
N PHE A 179 -11.22 16.34 -26.51
CA PHE A 179 -10.31 15.92 -25.45
C PHE A 179 -10.34 16.87 -24.26
N LEU A 180 -10.28 18.19 -24.48
CA LEU A 180 -10.39 19.14 -23.38
C LEU A 180 -11.72 18.94 -22.63
N ALA A 181 -12.80 18.61 -23.34
CA ALA A 181 -14.10 18.32 -22.74
C ALA A 181 -14.15 16.98 -21.97
N LEU A 182 -13.44 15.95 -22.43
CA LEU A 182 -13.54 14.58 -21.87
C LEU A 182 -12.38 14.17 -20.96
N SER A 183 -11.22 14.82 -21.06
CA SER A 183 -9.98 14.47 -20.36
C SER A 183 -10.15 14.46 -18.84
N GLY A 184 -10.76 15.50 -18.27
CA GLY A 184 -11.03 15.56 -16.83
C GLY A 184 -11.94 14.43 -16.35
N VAL A 185 -13.01 14.12 -17.09
CA VAL A 185 -13.96 13.06 -16.73
C VAL A 185 -13.34 11.68 -16.89
N ALA A 186 -12.60 11.44 -17.98
CA ALA A 186 -11.94 10.17 -18.24
C ALA A 186 -10.83 9.90 -17.21
N GLN A 187 -9.98 10.89 -16.92
CA GLN A 187 -8.94 10.78 -15.90
C GLN A 187 -9.53 10.51 -14.53
N GLN A 188 -10.59 11.23 -14.14
CA GLN A 188 -11.24 11.01 -12.86
C GLN A 188 -11.85 9.61 -12.76
N LYS A 189 -12.50 9.12 -13.82
CA LYS A 189 -13.02 7.75 -13.84
C LYS A 189 -11.92 6.70 -13.76
N ILE A 190 -10.83 6.84 -14.53
CA ILE A 190 -9.69 5.93 -14.48
C ILE A 190 -9.07 5.93 -13.08
N TRP A 191 -8.82 7.11 -12.51
CA TRP A 191 -8.30 7.25 -11.15
C TRP A 191 -9.21 6.60 -10.11
N THR A 192 -10.52 6.86 -10.14
CA THR A 192 -11.46 6.22 -9.21
C THR A 192 -11.51 4.70 -9.39
N ALA A 193 -11.44 4.20 -10.62
CA ALA A 193 -11.42 2.78 -10.90
C ALA A 193 -10.13 2.14 -10.36
N GLU A 194 -8.97 2.76 -10.55
CA GLU A 194 -7.69 2.30 -10.01
C GLU A 194 -7.68 2.27 -8.48
N GLN A 195 -8.18 3.33 -7.83
CA GLN A 195 -8.30 3.38 -6.37
C GLN A 195 -9.22 2.28 -5.86
N SER A 196 -10.38 2.09 -6.50
CA SER A 196 -11.32 1.03 -6.14
C SER A 196 -10.72 -0.36 -6.32
N ALA A 197 -9.93 -0.58 -7.38
CA ALA A 197 -9.26 -1.84 -7.63
C ALA A 197 -8.12 -2.12 -6.64
N ARG A 198 -7.37 -1.09 -6.24
CA ARG A 198 -6.34 -1.21 -5.18
C ARG A 198 -6.98 -1.55 -3.85
N ALA A 199 -8.00 -0.81 -3.42
CA ALA A 199 -8.73 -1.09 -2.19
C ALA A 199 -9.31 -2.50 -2.17
N ALA A 200 -9.90 -2.96 -3.28
CA ALA A 200 -10.44 -4.32 -3.39
C ALA A 200 -9.35 -5.42 -3.27
N ARG A 201 -8.12 -5.16 -3.77
CA ARG A 201 -7.00 -6.09 -3.61
C ARG A 201 -6.53 -6.15 -2.16
N ASP A 202 -6.36 -4.99 -1.54
CA ASP A 202 -5.92 -4.90 -0.14
C ASP A 202 -6.93 -5.56 0.81
N ASP A 203 -8.24 -5.35 0.57
CA ASP A 203 -9.32 -6.00 1.32
C ASP A 203 -9.29 -7.53 1.16
N ARG A 204 -9.06 -8.01 -0.07
CA ARG A 204 -8.95 -9.45 -0.36
C ARG A 204 -7.76 -10.06 0.34
N ASP A 205 -6.60 -9.40 0.30
CA ASP A 205 -5.37 -9.92 0.89
C ASP A 205 -5.47 -9.89 2.43
N ALA A 206 -6.06 -8.83 3.01
CA ALA A 206 -6.37 -8.76 4.44
C ALA A 206 -7.39 -9.82 4.88
N PHE A 207 -8.43 -10.07 4.07
CA PHE A 207 -9.39 -11.14 4.32
C PHE A 207 -8.72 -12.51 4.29
N GLN A 208 -7.85 -12.76 3.30
CA GLN A 208 -7.12 -14.01 3.17
C GLN A 208 -6.19 -14.26 4.36
N ALA A 209 -5.47 -13.23 4.83
CA ALA A 209 -4.63 -13.32 6.03
C ALA A 209 -5.45 -13.63 7.29
N ARG A 210 -6.59 -12.95 7.48
CA ARG A 210 -7.51 -13.24 8.59
C ARG A 210 -8.05 -14.67 8.52
N TRP A 211 -8.47 -15.12 7.34
CA TRP A 211 -8.98 -16.48 7.14
C TRP A 211 -7.94 -17.54 7.46
N GLN A 212 -6.68 -17.34 7.04
CA GLN A 212 -5.58 -18.24 7.36
C GLN A 212 -5.35 -18.33 8.87
N LYS A 213 -5.32 -17.20 9.58
CA LYS A 213 -5.15 -17.18 11.04
C LYS A 213 -6.30 -17.92 11.74
N THR A 214 -7.55 -17.62 11.40
CA THR A 214 -8.72 -18.29 12.01
C THR A 214 -8.72 -19.80 11.70
N SER A 215 -8.32 -20.19 10.49
CA SER A 215 -8.22 -21.60 10.10
C SER A 215 -7.16 -22.34 10.93
N GLN A 216 -5.99 -21.73 11.16
CA GLN A 216 -4.96 -22.29 12.03
C GLN A 216 -5.43 -22.44 13.48
N GLU A 217 -6.12 -21.43 14.02
CA GLU A 217 -6.69 -21.49 15.38
C GLU A 217 -7.75 -22.59 15.49
N ALA A 218 -8.64 -22.71 14.50
CA ALA A 218 -9.66 -23.76 14.46
C ALA A 218 -9.02 -25.16 14.38
N GLN A 219 -7.95 -25.31 13.61
CA GLN A 219 -7.20 -26.57 13.51
C GLN A 219 -6.55 -26.93 14.84
N SER A 220 -5.89 -25.98 15.51
CA SER A 220 -5.30 -26.20 16.83
C SER A 220 -6.35 -26.57 17.89
N LEU A 221 -7.50 -25.89 17.89
CA LEU A 221 -8.62 -26.23 18.79
C LEU A 221 -9.20 -27.63 18.51
N SER A 222 -9.24 -28.04 17.24
CA SER A 222 -9.66 -29.39 16.86
C SER A 222 -8.68 -30.44 17.37
N GLU A 223 -7.38 -30.21 17.23
CA GLU A 223 -6.31 -31.09 17.76
C GLU A 223 -6.34 -31.18 19.29
N GLN A 224 -6.57 -30.06 19.98
CA GLN A 224 -6.74 -30.07 21.44
C GLN A 224 -7.99 -30.87 21.85
N ASN A 225 -9.10 -30.73 21.14
CA ASN A 225 -10.32 -31.49 21.41
C ASN A 225 -10.13 -32.99 21.19
N THR A 226 -9.42 -33.41 20.13
CA THR A 226 -9.12 -34.82 19.91
C THR A 226 -8.21 -35.36 21.00
N HIS A 227 -7.19 -34.61 21.41
CA HIS A 227 -6.31 -34.98 22.52
C HIS A 227 -7.08 -35.14 23.84
N LEU A 228 -7.93 -34.19 24.20
CA LEU A 228 -8.77 -34.26 25.41
C LEU A 228 -9.73 -35.47 25.37
N ARG A 229 -10.29 -35.79 24.21
CA ARG A 229 -11.13 -36.99 24.04
C ARG A 229 -10.33 -38.27 24.27
N MET A 230 -9.10 -38.35 23.78
CA MET A 230 -8.21 -39.48 24.03
C MET A 230 -7.87 -39.60 25.52
N GLN A 231 -7.47 -38.50 26.17
CA GLN A 231 -7.18 -38.50 27.61
C GLN A 231 -8.38 -38.94 28.43
N LYS A 232 -9.58 -38.44 28.12
CA LYS A 232 -10.83 -38.88 28.76
C LYS A 232 -11.04 -40.37 28.60
N GLN A 233 -10.84 -40.92 27.40
CA GLN A 233 -10.99 -42.35 27.15
C GLN A 233 -9.98 -43.18 27.97
N THR A 234 -8.73 -42.74 28.04
CA THR A 234 -7.69 -43.37 28.87
C THR A 234 -8.04 -43.34 30.35
N LEU A 235 -8.55 -42.23 30.87
CA LEU A 235 -8.96 -42.14 32.28
C LEU A 235 -10.15 -43.06 32.57
N LEU A 236 -11.12 -43.17 31.66
CA LEU A 236 -12.25 -44.08 31.81
C LEU A 236 -11.79 -45.54 31.86
N THR A 237 -10.83 -45.95 31.02
CA THR A 237 -10.29 -47.32 31.06
C THR A 237 -9.54 -47.61 32.36
N HIS A 238 -8.72 -46.67 32.84
CA HIS A 238 -8.03 -46.82 34.13
C HIS A 238 -9.02 -46.87 35.31
N ASN A 239 -10.07 -46.06 35.29
CA ASN A 239 -11.08 -46.06 36.34
C ASN A 239 -11.84 -47.40 36.39
N ASN A 240 -12.20 -47.94 35.22
CA ASN A 240 -12.83 -49.26 35.13
C ASN A 240 -11.91 -50.37 35.66
N GLU A 241 -10.62 -50.34 35.32
CA GLU A 241 -9.65 -51.32 35.82
C GLU A 241 -9.43 -51.21 37.33
N LEU A 242 -9.30 -50.00 37.87
CA LEU A 242 -9.20 -49.78 39.32
C LEU A 242 -10.47 -50.23 40.04
N SER A 243 -11.65 -50.01 39.45
CA SER A 243 -12.91 -50.50 40.01
C SER A 243 -12.93 -52.03 40.05
N ARG A 244 -12.45 -52.70 38.99
CA ARG A 244 -12.30 -54.16 38.96
C ARG A 244 -11.34 -54.67 40.03
N GLN A 245 -10.15 -54.06 40.16
CA GLN A 245 -9.16 -54.41 41.18
C GLN A 245 -9.69 -54.19 42.60
N ARG A 246 -10.45 -53.12 42.82
CA ARG A 246 -11.13 -52.86 44.09
C ARG A 246 -12.13 -53.98 44.39
N ASP A 247 -12.95 -54.36 43.43
CA ASP A 247 -13.97 -55.39 43.63
C ASP A 247 -13.32 -56.76 43.89
N GLU A 248 -12.23 -57.10 43.18
CA GLU A 248 -11.39 -58.28 43.46
C GLU A 248 -10.78 -58.24 44.86
N ALA A 249 -10.23 -57.09 45.30
CA ALA A 249 -9.67 -56.94 46.63
C ALA A 249 -10.73 -57.06 47.73
N LEU A 250 -11.93 -56.49 47.52
CA LEU A 250 -13.06 -56.64 48.43
C LEU A 250 -13.50 -58.10 48.54
N GLN A 251 -13.50 -58.83 47.41
CA GLN A 251 -13.80 -60.26 47.39
C GLN A 251 -12.73 -61.05 48.16
N LEU A 252 -11.44 -60.77 47.97
CA LEU A 252 -10.35 -61.39 48.73
C LEU A 252 -10.44 -61.10 50.23
N VAL A 253 -10.74 -59.85 50.62
CA VAL A 253 -10.96 -59.50 52.03
C VAL A 253 -12.15 -60.27 52.60
N HIS A 254 -13.25 -60.34 51.85
CA HIS A 254 -14.43 -61.12 52.25
C HIS A 254 -14.09 -62.62 52.44
N ASP A 255 -13.31 -63.19 51.52
CA ASP A 255 -12.84 -64.58 51.59
C ASP A 255 -11.90 -64.79 52.80
N ILE A 256 -11.01 -63.84 53.09
CA ILE A 256 -10.11 -63.86 54.25
C ILE A 256 -10.91 -63.72 55.56
N GLU A 257 -11.89 -62.82 55.64
CA GLU A 257 -12.77 -62.64 56.80
C GLU A 257 -13.59 -63.89 57.10
N ASN A 258 -13.99 -64.62 56.06
CA ASN A 258 -14.68 -65.90 56.17
C ASN A 258 -13.72 -67.09 56.37
N SER A 259 -12.41 -66.89 56.23
CA SER A 259 -11.39 -67.89 56.56
C SER A 259 -11.17 -67.97 58.08
N THR A 260 -10.90 -69.17 58.58
CA THR A 260 -10.75 -69.48 60.02
C THR A 260 -9.62 -68.73 60.73
N VAL A 261 -8.72 -68.07 60.00
CA VAL A 261 -7.53 -67.38 60.55
C VAL A 261 -7.82 -65.92 60.95
N PHE A 262 -8.76 -65.21 60.31
CA PHE A 262 -8.97 -63.76 60.52
C PHE A 262 -9.93 -63.40 61.67
N ARG A 263 -10.71 -64.34 62.20
CA ARG A 263 -11.51 -64.11 63.43
C ARG A 263 -10.65 -63.75 64.66
N ALA A 264 -9.33 -63.97 64.61
CA ALA A 264 -8.43 -63.78 65.74
C ALA A 264 -7.81 -62.36 65.89
N THR A 265 -7.90 -61.45 64.91
CA THR A 265 -7.08 -60.20 64.88
C THR A 265 -7.83 -58.85 64.76
N ARG A 266 -9.15 -58.83 64.91
CA ARG A 266 -10.04 -57.64 64.82
C ARG A 266 -9.64 -56.35 65.59
N PRO A 267 -8.98 -56.35 66.76
CA PRO A 267 -8.78 -55.13 67.54
C PRO A 267 -7.84 -54.08 66.90
N ILE A 268 -6.90 -54.50 66.06
CA ILE A 268 -5.78 -53.63 65.61
C ILE A 268 -6.19 -52.68 64.47
N VAL A 269 -7.13 -53.10 63.62
CA VAL A 269 -7.58 -52.32 62.44
C VAL A 269 -8.39 -51.08 62.82
N HIS A 270 -9.16 -51.16 63.91
CA HIS A 270 -9.93 -50.02 64.42
C HIS A 270 -9.06 -48.88 64.97
N ALA A 271 -7.84 -49.18 65.43
CA ALA A 271 -6.91 -48.16 65.91
C ALA A 271 -6.39 -47.26 64.78
N LYS A 272 -6.13 -47.83 63.60
CA LYS A 272 -5.58 -47.10 62.45
C LYS A 272 -6.58 -46.12 61.82
N MET A 273 -7.85 -46.53 61.67
CA MET A 273 -8.88 -45.67 61.05
C MET A 273 -9.24 -44.40 61.85
N ARG A 274 -8.94 -44.37 63.16
CA ARG A 274 -9.11 -43.17 63.98
C ARG A 274 -8.06 -42.10 63.67
N VAL A 275 -6.88 -42.49 63.20
CA VAL A 275 -5.76 -41.58 62.93
C VAL A 275 -5.98 -40.81 61.63
N ASP A 276 -6.48 -41.46 60.57
CA ASP A 276 -6.66 -40.81 59.26
C ASP A 276 -7.77 -39.73 59.26
N ARG A 277 -8.74 -39.84 60.16
CA ARG A 277 -9.81 -38.83 60.34
C ARG A 277 -9.31 -37.55 61.02
N LEU A 278 -8.22 -37.63 61.79
CA LEU A 278 -7.63 -36.48 62.47
C LEU A 278 -6.75 -35.63 61.52
N LEU A 279 -6.34 -36.17 60.37
CA LEU A 279 -5.36 -35.54 59.47
C LEU A 279 -5.98 -34.66 58.36
N GLY A 280 -7.30 -34.44 58.35
CA GLY A 280 -7.91 -33.24 57.76
C GLY A 280 -7.70 -32.98 56.26
N VAL A 281 -7.59 -34.01 55.41
CA VAL A 281 -7.40 -33.84 53.96
C VAL A 281 -8.75 -33.64 53.24
N GLY A 282 -9.12 -32.39 52.95
CA GLY A 282 -10.10 -32.05 51.90
C GLY A 282 -10.96 -30.81 52.14
N SER A 283 -10.72 -29.72 51.39
CA SER A 283 -11.74 -28.69 51.11
C SER A 283 -11.40 -27.88 49.86
N ALA A 284 -12.33 -27.80 48.90
CA ALA A 284 -12.19 -27.04 47.65
C ALA A 284 -12.99 -25.73 47.72
N ARG A 285 -12.39 -24.62 47.30
CA ARG A 285 -12.96 -23.26 47.27
C ARG A 285 -13.61 -22.98 45.92
N LYS A 286 -14.75 -22.26 45.93
CA LYS A 286 -15.53 -21.84 44.75
C LYS A 286 -15.09 -20.43 44.29
N PRO A 287 -14.99 -20.13 42.99
CA PRO A 287 -14.64 -18.79 42.51
C PRO A 287 -15.88 -17.90 42.34
N SER A 288 -15.69 -16.60 42.61
CA SER A 288 -16.65 -15.51 42.43
C SER A 288 -16.40 -14.80 41.10
N THR A 289 -17.45 -14.57 40.31
CA THR A 289 -17.40 -13.84 39.03
C THR A 289 -18.44 -12.74 39.07
N GLU A 290 -18.03 -11.46 39.17
CA GLU A 290 -18.86 -10.32 38.77
C GLU A 290 -17.98 -9.24 38.14
N ALA A 291 -18.31 -8.84 36.91
CA ALA A 291 -17.71 -7.72 36.20
C ALA A 291 -18.70 -6.54 36.21
N MET A 292 -18.21 -5.33 36.48
CA MET A 292 -19.01 -4.10 36.53
C MET A 292 -19.30 -3.53 35.14
N PRO A 293 -20.47 -2.93 34.89
CA PRO A 293 -20.82 -2.31 33.62
C PRO A 293 -20.20 -0.90 33.48
N ALA A 294 -19.82 -0.54 32.24
CA ALA A 294 -19.22 0.75 31.89
C ALA A 294 -20.24 1.91 31.95
N GLN A 295 -19.83 3.03 32.53
CA GLN A 295 -20.61 4.27 32.60
C GLN A 295 -20.29 5.21 31.42
N PRO A 296 -21.30 5.89 30.82
CA PRO A 296 -21.07 6.90 29.79
C PRO A 296 -20.38 8.15 30.37
N LEU A 297 -19.41 8.69 29.62
CA LEU A 297 -18.70 9.92 29.99
C LEU A 297 -19.61 11.15 29.83
N THR A 298 -19.56 12.05 30.81
CA THR A 298 -20.26 13.33 30.79
C THR A 298 -19.53 14.31 29.85
N PRO A 299 -20.23 15.05 28.97
CA PRO A 299 -19.60 16.05 28.11
C PRO A 299 -18.90 17.15 28.92
N GLY A 300 -17.74 17.61 28.44
CA GLY A 300 -16.99 18.72 29.04
C GLY A 300 -17.61 20.09 28.76
N ASP A 301 -17.03 21.14 29.35
CA ASP A 301 -17.52 22.52 29.24
C ASP A 301 -17.18 23.18 27.89
N GLU A 302 -16.25 22.60 27.10
CA GLU A 302 -15.90 23.08 25.77
C GLU A 302 -16.90 22.59 24.69
N PRO A 303 -17.45 23.49 23.86
CA PRO A 303 -18.43 23.11 22.83
C PRO A 303 -17.82 22.43 21.60
N VAL A 304 -16.49 22.30 21.51
CA VAL A 304 -15.78 21.77 20.34
C VAL A 304 -14.63 20.85 20.76
N ASP A 305 -14.66 19.61 20.26
CA ASP A 305 -13.58 18.64 20.39
C ASP A 305 -12.80 18.58 19.07
N VAL A 306 -11.51 18.87 19.12
CA VAL A 306 -10.57 18.61 18.03
C VAL A 306 -9.94 17.25 18.32
N ILE A 307 -10.29 16.22 17.57
CA ILE A 307 -9.77 14.86 17.79
C ILE A 307 -8.64 14.57 16.80
N VAL A 308 -7.45 14.23 17.29
CA VAL A 308 -6.28 13.91 16.47
C VAL A 308 -5.82 12.48 16.78
N PRO A 309 -6.14 11.50 15.91
CA PRO A 309 -5.52 10.18 15.99
C PRO A 309 -4.05 10.27 15.54
N VAL A 310 -3.17 9.62 16.28
CA VAL A 310 -1.72 9.61 16.04
C VAL A 310 -1.28 8.17 15.83
N TYR A 311 -0.59 7.93 14.71
CA TYR A 311 0.10 6.68 14.44
C TYR A 311 1.43 6.97 13.76
N ARG A 312 2.53 6.78 14.49
CA ARG A 312 3.91 7.08 14.05
C ARG A 312 4.16 8.55 13.75
N GLY A 313 5.43 8.88 13.48
CA GLY A 313 5.84 10.16 12.92
C GLY A 313 5.82 11.31 13.92
N LEU A 314 6.86 11.40 14.76
CA LEU A 314 6.98 12.43 15.81
C LEU A 314 7.00 13.86 15.24
N ASP A 315 7.78 14.12 14.19
CA ASP A 315 7.95 15.48 13.65
C ASP A 315 6.65 16.06 13.08
N ASP A 316 5.88 15.24 12.36
CA ASP A 316 4.59 15.65 11.80
C ASP A 316 3.54 15.80 12.89
N THR A 317 3.51 14.87 13.85
CA THR A 317 2.62 14.95 15.03
C THR A 317 2.88 16.23 15.82
N ARG A 318 4.15 16.56 16.04
CA ARG A 318 4.58 17.77 16.74
C ARG A 318 4.12 19.02 16.00
N ARG A 319 4.42 19.13 14.71
CA ARG A 319 4.00 20.28 13.89
C ARG A 319 2.49 20.45 13.86
N CYS A 320 1.75 19.35 13.78
CA CYS A 320 0.28 19.37 13.81
C CYS A 320 -0.24 19.94 15.13
N ILE A 321 0.17 19.38 16.26
CA ILE A 321 -0.30 19.80 17.58
C ILE A 321 0.14 21.24 17.88
N GLU A 322 1.40 21.59 17.62
CA GLU A 322 1.88 22.97 17.81
C GLU A 322 1.09 23.98 16.95
N SER A 323 0.73 23.63 15.72
CA SER A 323 -0.11 24.46 14.85
C SER A 323 -1.54 24.62 15.40
N VAL A 324 -2.14 23.56 15.93
CA VAL A 324 -3.48 23.62 16.55
C VAL A 324 -3.43 24.49 17.80
N LEU A 325 -2.45 24.30 18.67
CA LEU A 325 -2.28 25.06 19.91
C LEU A 325 -2.00 26.56 19.66
N ALA A 326 -1.29 26.90 18.59
CA ALA A 326 -0.97 28.26 18.18
C ALA A 326 -2.13 29.00 17.47
N SER A 327 -3.19 28.27 17.08
CA SER A 327 -4.31 28.86 16.33
C SER A 327 -5.20 29.73 17.21
N THR A 328 -5.43 30.97 16.78
CA THR A 328 -6.36 31.89 17.45
C THR A 328 -7.80 31.62 17.02
N CYS A 329 -8.57 30.96 17.88
CA CYS A 329 -9.97 30.61 17.64
C CYS A 329 -10.92 31.48 18.48
N ARG A 330 -12.11 31.81 17.92
CA ARG A 330 -13.16 32.54 18.65
C ARG A 330 -14.03 31.64 19.54
N THR A 331 -14.14 30.36 19.18
CA THR A 331 -14.93 29.36 19.90
C THR A 331 -14.00 28.58 20.82
N PRO A 332 -14.34 28.37 22.11
CA PRO A 332 -13.57 27.49 22.99
C PRO A 332 -13.55 26.06 22.46
N TRP A 333 -12.42 25.38 22.63
CA TRP A 333 -12.19 24.02 22.14
C TRP A 333 -11.23 23.27 23.07
N ARG A 334 -11.30 21.93 23.05
CA ARG A 334 -10.29 21.03 23.63
C ARG A 334 -9.73 20.09 22.56
N LEU A 335 -8.50 19.65 22.72
CA LEU A 335 -7.77 18.78 21.79
C LEU A 335 -7.64 17.38 22.36
N VAL A 336 -8.38 16.41 21.83
CA VAL A 336 -8.29 15.02 22.23
C VAL A 336 -7.30 14.29 21.32
N VAL A 337 -6.14 13.92 21.86
CA VAL A 337 -5.14 13.14 21.11
C VAL A 337 -5.28 11.66 21.43
N ILE A 338 -5.39 10.84 20.39
CA ILE A 338 -5.55 9.38 20.51
C ILE A 338 -4.31 8.72 19.92
N ASP A 339 -3.43 8.18 20.77
CA ASP A 339 -2.34 7.32 20.31
C ASP A 339 -2.90 5.97 19.86
N ASP A 340 -2.97 5.75 18.55
CA ASP A 340 -3.50 4.54 17.91
C ASP A 340 -2.43 3.45 17.84
N ALA A 341 -1.85 3.14 19.01
CA ALA A 341 -0.80 2.14 19.19
C ALA A 341 0.46 2.42 18.33
N SER A 342 0.99 3.65 18.39
CA SER A 342 2.27 3.99 17.79
C SER A 342 3.38 3.05 18.30
N PRO A 343 4.17 2.41 17.42
CA PRO A 343 5.25 1.52 17.80
C PRO A 343 6.50 2.26 18.34
N GLU A 344 6.66 3.55 18.01
CA GLU A 344 7.80 4.35 18.46
C GLU A 344 7.54 4.92 19.87
N PRO A 345 8.34 4.53 20.89
CA PRO A 345 8.11 4.97 22.27
C PRO A 345 8.31 6.48 22.47
N GLU A 346 9.07 7.12 21.57
CA GLU A 346 9.27 8.58 21.56
C GLU A 346 7.99 9.36 21.26
N VAL A 347 7.07 8.79 20.46
CA VAL A 347 5.77 9.42 20.15
C VAL A 347 4.92 9.45 21.40
N SER A 348 4.70 8.30 22.04
CA SER A 348 3.90 8.22 23.26
C SER A 348 4.49 9.03 24.42
N ALA A 349 5.82 9.05 24.57
CA ALA A 349 6.50 9.85 25.58
C ALA A 349 6.28 11.36 25.37
N TRP A 350 6.43 11.84 24.14
CA TRP A 350 6.21 13.24 23.82
C TRP A 350 4.73 13.65 23.95
N LEU A 351 3.79 12.77 23.59
CA LEU A 351 2.35 13.00 23.79
C LEU A 351 2.00 13.17 25.28
N GLN A 352 2.62 12.39 26.17
CA GLN A 352 2.44 12.56 27.62
C GLN A 352 3.02 13.88 28.13
N GLU A 353 4.16 14.30 27.59
CA GLU A 353 4.80 15.58 27.94
C GLU A 353 3.93 16.77 27.54
N VAL A 354 3.42 16.80 26.31
CA VAL A 354 2.61 17.91 25.82
C VAL A 354 1.25 17.98 26.54
N ALA A 355 0.64 16.83 26.85
CA ALA A 355 -0.59 16.77 27.63
C ALA A 355 -0.42 17.31 29.06
N ALA A 356 0.74 17.10 29.67
CA ALA A 356 1.05 17.67 30.98
C ALA A 356 1.33 19.19 30.93
N ALA A 357 1.71 19.72 29.76
CA ALA A 357 2.13 21.10 29.58
C ALA A 357 0.99 22.07 29.20
N ASP A 358 -0.05 21.60 28.52
CA ASP A 358 -1.18 22.45 28.06
C ASP A 358 -2.52 21.85 28.50
N SER A 359 -3.28 22.61 29.30
CA SER A 359 -4.54 22.16 29.88
C SER A 359 -5.69 21.99 28.87
N ARG A 360 -5.47 22.35 27.60
CA ARG A 360 -6.45 22.15 26.52
C ARG A 360 -6.40 20.75 25.92
N ILE A 361 -5.39 19.93 26.27
CA ILE A 361 -5.13 18.59 25.73
C ILE A 361 -5.68 17.50 26.65
#